data_AF-A0A373S2Z4-F1
#
_entry.id   AF-A0A373S2Z4-F1
#
_cell.length_a   1.000
_cell.length_b   1.000
_cell.length_c   1.000
_cell.angle_alpha   90.00
_cell.angle_beta   90.00
_cell.angle_gamma   90.00
#
_symmetry.space_group_name_H-M   'P 1'
#
loop_
_entity.id
_entity.type
_entity.pdbx_description
1 polymer ?
#
loop_
_entity_poly.entity_id
_entity_poly.type
_entity_poly.pdbx_seq_one_letter_code
_entity_poly.pdbx_strand_id
1 'polypeptide(L)' 'MWNKLGISGGTAIVILIALYFVIKWAVKNGIKEAYSAITGKKKKTDEDVRNEKELKELGFELEDK' A
#
# COMPACT_ATOMS: atom_id res chain seq x y z
N MET A 1 19.42 -35.54 -8.80
CA MET A 1 18.02 -35.66 -9.30
C MET A 1 17.52 -34.44 -10.09
N TRP A 2 18.30 -33.35 -10.26
CA TRP A 2 17.87 -32.15 -10.97
C TRP A 2 18.01 -32.25 -12.51
N ASN A 3 18.94 -33.06 -13.00
CA ASN A 3 19.12 -33.33 -14.45
C ASN A 3 17.98 -34.12 -15.10
N LYS A 4 17.05 -34.73 -14.34
CA LYS A 4 15.89 -35.45 -14.91
C LYS A 4 14.73 -34.54 -15.27
N LEU A 5 14.68 -33.31 -14.75
CA LEU A 5 13.60 -32.35 -15.00
C LEU A 5 13.89 -31.41 -16.18
N GLY A 6 15.06 -31.48 -16.82
CA GLY A 6 15.40 -30.63 -17.96
C GLY A 6 15.52 -29.13 -17.65
N ILE A 7 15.34 -28.73 -16.39
CA ILE A 7 15.50 -27.36 -15.94
C ILE A 7 16.99 -27.12 -15.69
N SER A 8 17.61 -26.41 -16.62
CA SER A 8 18.97 -25.89 -16.41
C SER A 8 19.00 -24.96 -15.19
N GLY A 9 20.11 -24.96 -14.45
CA GLY A 9 20.27 -24.07 -13.28
C GLY A 9 20.05 -22.59 -13.62
N GLY A 10 20.33 -22.17 -14.85
CA GLY A 10 20.07 -20.81 -15.33
C GLY A 10 18.57 -20.47 -15.40
N THR A 11 17.75 -21.40 -15.89
CA THR A 11 16.29 -21.22 -15.95
C THR A 11 15.68 -21.09 -14.56
N ALA A 12 16.16 -21.89 -13.60
CA ALA A 12 15.69 -21.82 -12.21
C ALA A 12 15.98 -20.45 -11.57
N ILE A 13 17.16 -19.87 -11.82
CA ILE A 13 17.53 -18.55 -11.28
C ILE A 13 16.62 -17.45 -11.84
N VAL A 14 16.33 -17.47 -13.14
CA VAL A 14 15.42 -16.50 -13.78
C VAL A 14 14.02 -16.59 -13.18
N ILE A 15 13.50 -17.81 -12.98
CA ILE A 15 12.20 -18.03 -12.35
C ILE A 15 12.18 -17.50 -10.92
N LEU A 16 13.22 -17.75 -10.13
CA LEU A 16 13.33 -17.24 -8.75
C LEU A 16 13.31 -15.71 -8.69
N ILE A 17 14.03 -15.05 -9.61
CA ILE A 17 14.05 -13.59 -9.70
C ILE A 17 12.67 -13.06 -10.09
N ALA A 18 12.05 -13.61 -11.13
CA ALA A 18 10.71 -13.21 -11.56
C ALA A 18 9.68 -13.37 -10.43
N LEU A 19 9.71 -14.50 -9.72
CA LEU A 19 8.81 -14.78 -8.60
C LEU A 19 8.99 -13.77 -7.46
N TYR A 20 10.23 -13.40 -7.13
CA TYR A 20 10.51 -12.38 -6.11
C TYR A 20 9.87 -11.03 -6.45
N PHE A 21 9.99 -10.58 -7.71
CA PHE A 21 9.41 -9.32 -8.16
C PHE A 21 7.88 -9.35 -8.15
N VAL A 22 7.27 -10.46 -8.59
CA VAL A 22 5.82 -10.63 -8.56
C VAL A 22 5.28 -10.57 -7.13
N ILE A 23 5.90 -11.28 -6.19
CA ILE A 23 5.51 -11.25 -4.78
C ILE A 23 5.70 -9.85 -4.20
N LYS A 24 6.85 -9.21 -4.45
CA LYS A 24 7.13 -7.84 -3.98
C LYS A 24 6.13 -6.81 -4.53
N TRP A 25 5.71 -6.98 -5.78
CA TRP A 25 4.71 -6.14 -6.43
C TRP A 25 3.31 -6.40 -5.88
N ALA A 26 2.92 -7.67 -5.70
CA ALA A 26 1.65 -8.06 -5.10
C ALA A 26 1.54 -7.59 -3.64
N VAL A 27 2.62 -7.64 -2.86
CA VAL A 27 2.65 -7.11 -1.50
C VAL A 27 2.52 -5.57 -1.53
N LYS A 28 3.28 -4.86 -2.38
CA LYS A 28 3.18 -3.40 -2.45
C LYS A 28 1.83 -2.88 -2.96
N ASN A 29 1.20 -3.57 -3.92
CA ASN A 29 -0.09 -3.16 -4.48
C ASN A 29 -1.28 -3.71 -3.70
N GLY A 30 -1.23 -4.97 -3.26
CA GLY A 30 -2.26 -5.59 -2.43
C GLY A 30 -2.41 -4.90 -1.07
N ILE A 31 -1.32 -4.42 -0.47
CA ILE A 31 -1.40 -3.60 0.75
C ILE A 31 -2.07 -2.25 0.45
N LYS A 32 -1.77 -1.59 -0.68
CA LYS A 32 -2.43 -0.31 -1.02
C LYS A 32 -3.93 -0.47 -1.22
N GLU A 33 -4.36 -1.58 -1.81
CA GLU A 33 -5.77 -1.85 -2.11
C GLU A 33 -6.54 -2.31 -0.88
N ALA A 34 -5.93 -3.16 -0.03
CA ALA A 34 -6.50 -3.55 1.26
C ALA A 34 -6.55 -2.36 2.24
N TYR A 35 -5.52 -1.50 2.27
CA TYR A 35 -5.61 -0.25 3.00
C TYR A 35 -6.71 0.61 2.39
N SER A 36 -6.72 0.94 1.10
CA SER A 36 -7.77 1.79 0.51
C SER A 36 -9.21 1.29 0.79
N ALA A 37 -9.44 -0.03 0.71
CA ALA A 37 -10.73 -0.64 1.03
C ALA A 37 -11.08 -0.60 2.53
N ILE A 38 -10.09 -0.80 3.42
CA ILE A 38 -10.30 -0.75 4.87
C ILE A 38 -10.34 0.70 5.39
N THR A 39 -9.60 1.64 4.77
CA THR A 39 -9.56 3.06 5.15
C THR A 39 -10.74 3.84 4.59
N GLY A 40 -11.43 3.34 3.55
CA GLY A 40 -12.60 3.97 2.94
C GLY A 40 -13.81 4.14 3.87
N LYS A 41 -13.79 3.57 5.09
CA LYS A 41 -14.80 3.85 6.11
C LYS A 41 -14.29 4.42 7.44
N LYS A 42 -13.00 4.29 7.79
CA LYS A 42 -12.44 4.84 9.05
C LYS A 42 -10.91 5.04 9.03
N LYS A 43 -10.35 5.81 8.11
CA LYS A 43 -9.16 6.62 8.47
C LYS A 43 -9.56 8.08 8.50
N LYS A 44 -9.84 8.57 9.71
CA LYS A 44 -9.32 9.89 10.06
C LYS A 44 -7.80 9.76 9.97
N THR A 45 -7.26 10.05 8.80
CA THR A 45 -5.83 10.25 8.63
C THR A 45 -5.44 11.42 9.52
N ASP A 46 -4.20 11.48 10.00
CA ASP A 46 -3.66 12.62 10.76
C ASP A 46 -3.96 13.97 10.07
N GLU A 47 -4.05 13.96 8.73
CA GLU A 47 -4.49 15.07 7.88
C GLU A 47 -5.96 15.48 8.07
N ASP A 48 -6.88 14.55 8.34
CA ASP A 48 -8.30 14.85 8.57
C ASP A 48 -8.52 15.39 9.99
N VAL A 49 -7.77 14.88 10.99
CA VAL A 49 -7.75 15.44 12.35
C VAL A 49 -7.16 16.86 12.34
N ARG A 50 -6.15 17.11 11.52
CA ARG A 50 -5.59 18.45 11.32
C ARG A 50 -6.59 19.37 10.61
N ASN A 51 -7.23 18.91 9.54
CA ASN A 51 -8.24 19.69 8.84
C ASN A 51 -9.47 20.02 9.71
N GLU A 52 -9.95 19.09 10.54
CA GLU A 52 -11.05 19.36 11.47
C GLU A 52 -10.69 20.41 12.53
N LYS A 53 -9.42 20.46 12.98
CA LYS A 53 -8.95 21.50 13.91
C LYS A 53 -8.87 22.87 13.24
N GLU A 54 -8.28 22.94 12.04
CA GLU A 54 -8.17 24.18 11.26
C GLU A 54 -9.56 24.72 10.88
N LEU A 55 -10.51 23.84 10.51
CA LEU A 55 -11.89 24.23 10.23
C LEU A 55 -12.65 24.73 11.47
N LYS A 56 -12.38 24.17 12.65
CA LYS A 56 -12.94 24.67 13.91
C LYS A 56 -12.38 26.04 14.28
N GLU A 57 -11.08 26.27 14.10
CA GLU A 57 -10.45 27.57 14.36
C GLU A 57 -10.95 28.63 13.37
N LEU A 58 -11.05 28.31 12.07
CA LEU A 58 -11.60 29.21 11.06
C LEU A 58 -13.10 29.52 11.29
N GLY A 59 -13.86 28.57 11.82
CA GLY A 59 -15.26 28.77 12.19
C GLY A 59 -15.43 29.72 13.38
N PHE A 60 -14.54 29.64 14.38
CA PHE A 60 -14.51 30.59 15.49
C PHE A 60 -14.11 32.00 15.04
N GLU A 61 -13.10 32.13 14.18
CA GLU A 61 -12.68 33.43 13.61
C GLU A 61 -13.78 34.13 12.79
N LEU A 62 -14.72 33.38 12.22
CA LEU A 62 -15.86 33.93 11.47
C LEU A 62 -17.03 34.35 12.38
N GLU A 63 -17.12 33.83 13.60
CA GLU A 63 -18.21 34.13 14.54
C GLU A 63 -17.91 35.35 15.44
N ASP A 64 -16.64 35.77 15.53
CA ASP A 64 -16.17 36.94 16.28
C ASP A 64 -16.15 38.27 15.47
N LYS A 65 -16.82 38.34 14.30
CA LYS A 65 -16.96 39.56 13.47
C LYS A 65 -18.40 40.00 13.25
#